data_AF-A0A0K1L8M1-F1
#
_entry.id   AF-A0A0K1L8M1-F1
#
_cell.length_a   1.000
_cell.length_b   1.000
_cell.length_c   1.000
_cell.angle_alpha   90.00
_cell.angle_beta   90.00
_cell.angle_gamma   90.00
#
_symmetry.space_group_name_H-M   'P 1'
#
loop_
_entity.id
_entity.type
_entity.pdbx_description
1 polymer ?
#
loop_
_entity_poly.entity_id
_entity_poly.type
_entity_poly.pdbx_seq_one_letter_code
_entity_poly.pdbx_strand_id
1 'polypeptide(L)'
;GKEGCADVTTRQNWQIRGVTLPDVPEILDGLRSVGLTSLQSGMDNVRNPVGNPLAGIDPDEIVDTRPYTNLLSAYITNNSEGNLAITNLPRKWNVCVIGTHDLFEHPHINDLAYMPAEKDGKFGFNLLVGGFISPKRWGEALPLDAWVPGDDIIPVCKAVLEAYRDLGTRGNRQKTRMMW
;
A
#
# COMPACT_ATOMS: atom_id res chain seq x y z
N GLY A 1 22.02 18.33 0.86
CA GLY A 1 23.44 18.76 0.89
C GLY A 1 24.06 18.76 -0.50
N LYS A 2 25.36 19.09 -0.64
CA LYS A 2 26.07 19.18 -1.94
C LYS A 2 26.12 17.87 -2.75
N GLU A 3 25.90 16.72 -2.10
CA GLU A 3 25.81 15.39 -2.71
C GLU A 3 24.37 14.82 -2.64
N GLY A 4 23.36 15.71 -2.59
CA GLY A 4 21.96 15.29 -2.59
C GLY A 4 21.55 14.67 -3.93
N CYS A 5 20.75 13.61 -3.87
CA CYS A 5 20.14 12.97 -5.03
C CYS A 5 18.75 12.45 -4.68
N ALA A 6 18.01 11.95 -5.68
CA ALA A 6 16.70 11.35 -5.51
C ALA A 6 16.58 10.10 -6.38
N ASP A 7 15.74 9.16 -5.94
CA ASP A 7 15.49 7.89 -6.61
C ASP A 7 13.99 7.60 -6.74
N VAL A 8 13.61 6.96 -7.85
CA VAL A 8 12.32 6.29 -7.99
C VAL A 8 12.46 4.86 -7.46
N THR A 9 11.53 4.45 -6.60
CA THR A 9 11.53 3.12 -6.00
C THR A 9 10.69 2.12 -6.80
N THR A 10 10.87 0.82 -6.52
CA THR A 10 10.06 -0.26 -7.10
C THR A 10 8.59 -0.26 -6.68
N ARG A 11 8.17 0.67 -5.81
CA ARG A 11 6.77 0.94 -5.50
C ARG A 11 6.31 2.28 -6.06
N GLN A 12 6.86 2.69 -7.20
CA GLN A 12 6.53 3.93 -7.92
C GLN A 12 6.52 5.18 -7.01
N ASN A 13 7.45 5.23 -6.05
CA ASN A 13 7.53 6.27 -5.01
C ASN A 13 8.87 7.01 -5.04
N TRP A 14 8.94 8.19 -4.43
CA TRP A 14 10.15 9.00 -4.31
C TRP A 14 10.94 8.72 -3.02
N GLN A 15 12.25 8.74 -3.14
CA GLN A 15 13.18 8.86 -2.01
C GLN A 15 14.19 9.98 -2.28
N ILE A 16 14.38 10.87 -1.29
CA ILE A 16 15.38 11.93 -1.34
C ILE A 16 16.54 11.62 -0.38
N ARG A 17 17.76 12.03 -0.74
CA ARG A 17 18.98 11.76 0.04
C ARG A 17 19.72 13.03 0.40
N GLY A 18 20.47 12.96 1.50
CA GLY A 18 21.28 14.09 1.99
C GLY A 18 20.51 15.11 2.82
N VAL A 19 19.38 14.71 3.40
CA VAL A 19 18.65 15.43 4.47
C VAL A 19 19.45 15.36 5.76
N THR A 20 19.56 16.47 6.50
CA THR A 20 20.14 16.49 7.84
C THR A 20 19.03 16.64 8.88
N LEU A 21 19.25 16.12 10.10
CA LEU A 21 18.23 16.13 11.16
C LEU A 21 17.72 17.54 11.52
N PRO A 22 18.59 18.59 11.61
CA PRO A 22 18.11 19.95 11.87
C PRO A 22 17.13 20.49 10.81
N ASP A 23 17.22 20.04 9.56
CA ASP A 23 16.36 20.50 8.46
C ASP A 23 14.98 19.83 8.45
N VAL A 24 14.79 18.76 9.23
CA VAL A 24 13.58 17.92 9.17
C VAL A 24 12.29 18.70 9.43
N PRO A 25 12.17 19.60 10.43
CA PRO A 25 10.95 20.37 10.66
C PRO A 25 10.53 21.18 9.42
N GLU A 26 11.46 21.93 8.82
CA GLU A 26 11.19 22.75 7.64
C GLU A 26 10.86 21.90 6.40
N ILE A 27 11.53 20.76 6.24
CA ILE A 27 11.21 19.81 5.16
C ILE A 27 9.78 19.27 5.30
N LEU A 28 9.34 18.93 6.52
CA LEU A 28 7.99 18.44 6.75
C LEU A 28 6.93 19.52 6.46
N ASP A 29 7.18 20.76 6.85
CA ASP A 29 6.31 21.90 6.51
C ASP A 29 6.27 22.15 4.99
N GLY A 30 7.43 22.06 4.33
CA GLY A 30 7.56 22.18 2.89
C GLY A 30 6.77 21.09 2.15
N LEU A 31 6.88 19.82 2.56
CA LEU A 31 6.10 18.72 1.99
C LEU A 31 4.59 18.98 2.13
N ARG A 32 4.14 19.38 3.32
CA ARG A 32 2.73 19.68 3.57
C ARG A 32 2.21 20.83 2.69
N SER A 33 3.03 21.86 2.48
CA SER A 33 2.66 23.04 1.67
C SER A 33 2.36 22.70 0.20
N VAL A 34 2.91 21.59 -0.31
CA VAL A 34 2.70 21.11 -1.69
C VAL A 34 1.85 19.84 -1.75
N GLY A 35 1.16 19.47 -0.65
CA GLY A 35 0.26 18.32 -0.63
C GLY A 35 0.95 16.95 -0.56
N LEU A 36 2.20 16.89 -0.08
CA LEU A 36 2.95 15.65 0.11
C LEU A 36 3.02 15.25 1.60
N THR A 37 3.20 13.94 1.85
CA THR A 37 3.43 13.39 3.18
C THR A 37 4.47 12.28 3.15
N SER A 38 5.24 12.13 4.23
CA SER A 38 6.24 11.06 4.42
C SER A 38 5.83 10.05 5.49
N LEU A 39 4.64 10.22 6.09
CA LEU A 39 4.16 9.41 7.21
C LEU A 39 4.07 7.93 6.84
N GLN A 40 4.40 7.07 7.82
CA GLN A 40 4.13 5.63 7.77
C GLN A 40 4.76 4.89 6.57
N SER A 41 5.76 5.46 5.91
CA SER A 41 6.41 4.89 4.72
C SER A 41 7.42 3.76 5.03
N GLY A 42 7.85 3.65 6.28
CA GLY A 42 8.92 2.75 6.75
C GLY A 42 8.46 1.60 7.64
N MET A 43 9.43 0.95 8.30
CA MET A 43 9.24 0.02 9.42
C MET A 43 8.00 -0.90 9.33
N ASP A 44 7.17 -0.93 10.38
CA ASP A 44 6.03 -1.83 10.56
C ASP A 44 4.71 -1.11 10.27
N ASN A 45 4.63 -0.63 9.04
CA ASN A 45 3.52 0.15 8.51
C ASN A 45 3.05 -0.37 7.15
N VAL A 46 1.88 0.11 6.73
CA VAL A 46 1.40 -0.01 5.36
C VAL A 46 2.29 0.81 4.43
N ARG A 47 2.78 0.19 3.36
CA ARG A 47 3.66 0.82 2.37
C ARG A 47 2.84 1.50 1.27
N ASN A 48 3.53 2.23 0.39
CA ASN A 48 2.92 2.99 -0.70
C ASN A 48 1.86 2.13 -1.45
N PRO A 49 0.59 2.57 -1.53
CA PRO A 49 -0.42 1.93 -2.37
C PRO A 49 -0.02 2.03 -3.84
N VAL A 50 0.14 0.88 -4.50
CA VAL A 50 0.51 0.81 -5.91
C VAL A 50 -0.75 0.72 -6.78
N GLY A 51 -0.78 1.42 -7.90
CA GLY A 51 -1.87 1.40 -8.88
C GLY A 51 -1.34 1.38 -10.32
N ASN A 52 -2.27 1.33 -11.27
CA ASN A 52 -1.98 1.37 -12.70
C ASN A 52 -1.18 2.65 -13.04
N PRO A 53 0.04 2.55 -13.61
CA PRO A 53 0.81 3.72 -14.04
C PRO A 53 0.14 4.52 -15.17
N LEU A 54 -0.82 3.93 -15.89
CA LEU A 54 -1.57 4.52 -16.99
C LEU A 54 -3.03 4.85 -16.62
N ALA A 55 -3.34 4.92 -15.32
CA ALA A 55 -4.71 5.12 -14.84
C ALA A 55 -5.33 6.43 -15.37
N GLY A 56 -6.52 6.33 -15.98
CA GLY A 56 -7.30 7.43 -16.53
C GLY A 56 -6.81 7.96 -17.89
N ILE A 57 -5.81 7.32 -18.51
CA ILE A 57 -5.24 7.75 -19.79
C ILE A 57 -5.10 6.62 -20.81
N ASP A 58 -5.04 5.37 -20.37
CA ASP A 58 -4.97 4.21 -21.24
C ASP A 58 -6.37 3.83 -21.78
N PRO A 59 -6.58 3.78 -23.11
CA PRO A 59 -7.84 3.33 -23.70
C PRO A 59 -8.24 1.90 -23.31
N ASP A 60 -7.27 1.07 -22.93
CA ASP A 60 -7.47 -0.34 -22.59
C ASP A 60 -7.49 -0.61 -21.07
N GLU A 61 -7.57 0.44 -20.24
CA GLU A 61 -7.66 0.25 -18.79
C GLU A 61 -8.97 -0.43 -18.36
N ILE A 62 -8.88 -1.30 -17.35
CA ILE A 62 -10.06 -1.95 -16.76
C ILE A 62 -10.82 -0.94 -15.89
N VAL A 63 -10.08 -0.21 -15.04
CA VAL A 63 -10.61 0.77 -14.12
C VAL A 63 -9.51 1.76 -13.70
N ASP A 64 -9.86 3.04 -13.57
CA ASP A 64 -8.98 4.05 -13.01
C ASP A 64 -8.67 3.74 -11.53
N THR A 65 -7.40 3.45 -11.23
CA THR A 65 -6.95 3.07 -9.88
C THR A 65 -6.69 4.25 -8.94
N ARG A 66 -6.66 5.49 -9.46
CA ARG A 66 -6.30 6.69 -8.68
C ARG A 66 -7.27 6.95 -7.53
N PRO A 67 -8.61 6.91 -7.71
CA PRO A 67 -9.55 7.14 -6.61
C PRO A 67 -9.32 6.17 -5.44
N TYR A 68 -9.09 4.90 -5.76
CA TYR A 68 -8.88 3.83 -4.77
C TYR A 68 -7.56 3.95 -4.02
N THR A 69 -6.46 4.16 -4.74
CA THR A 69 -5.13 4.33 -4.12
C THR A 69 -5.02 5.62 -3.32
N ASN A 70 -5.70 6.69 -3.76
CA ASN A 70 -5.83 7.95 -3.00
C ASN A 70 -6.60 7.74 -1.69
N LEU A 71 -7.75 7.04 -1.74
CA LEU A 71 -8.50 6.68 -0.54
C LEU A 71 -7.66 5.83 0.42
N LEU A 72 -6.93 4.84 -0.09
CA LEU A 72 -6.03 4.01 0.73
C LEU A 72 -4.98 4.87 1.42
N SER A 73 -4.28 5.74 0.67
CA SER A 73 -3.26 6.63 1.24
C SER A 73 -3.84 7.59 2.30
N ALA A 74 -5.01 8.18 2.01
CA ALA A 74 -5.73 9.05 2.93
C ALA A 74 -6.14 8.31 4.20
N TYR A 75 -6.65 7.08 4.09
CA TYR A 75 -6.96 6.24 5.25
C TYR A 75 -5.71 5.86 6.05
N ILE A 76 -4.64 5.41 5.36
CA ILE A 76 -3.38 4.98 5.98
C ILE A 76 -2.78 6.11 6.80
N THR A 77 -2.78 7.32 6.26
CA THR A 77 -2.14 8.48 6.88
C THR A 77 -3.11 9.36 7.65
N ASN A 78 -4.40 8.98 7.75
CA ASN A 78 -5.47 9.83 8.28
C ASN A 78 -5.43 11.25 7.69
N ASN A 79 -5.49 11.36 6.36
CA ASN A 79 -5.36 12.61 5.62
C ASN A 79 -4.09 13.39 5.98
N SER A 80 -2.96 12.69 6.10
CA SER A 80 -1.64 13.25 6.50
C SER A 80 -1.50 13.70 7.96
N GLU A 81 -2.43 13.36 8.86
CA GLU A 81 -2.36 13.65 10.31
C GLU A 81 -1.81 12.48 11.15
N GLY A 82 -1.66 11.30 10.53
CA GLY A 82 -1.19 10.07 11.16
C GLY A 82 -2.33 9.19 11.69
N ASN A 83 -2.35 7.91 11.30
CA ASN A 83 -3.35 6.94 11.76
C ASN A 83 -2.76 5.94 12.76
N LEU A 84 -2.84 6.24 14.06
CA LEU A 84 -2.28 5.40 15.11
C LEU A 84 -2.89 3.98 15.20
N ALA A 85 -4.11 3.78 14.65
CA ALA A 85 -4.76 2.47 14.69
C ALA A 85 -4.01 1.39 13.88
N ILE A 86 -3.17 1.80 12.91
CA ILE A 86 -2.46 0.93 11.98
C ILE A 86 -0.96 1.27 11.87
N THR A 87 -0.39 1.94 12.89
CA THR A 87 1.05 2.24 12.95
C THR A 87 1.89 1.22 13.72
N ASN A 88 1.25 0.29 14.42
CA ASN A 88 1.90 -0.76 15.22
C ASN A 88 1.56 -2.16 14.70
N LEU A 89 1.82 -2.39 13.41
CA LEU A 89 1.66 -3.72 12.82
C LEU A 89 2.79 -4.66 13.29
N PRO A 90 2.63 -5.99 13.19
CA PRO A 90 3.73 -6.91 13.48
C PRO A 90 4.92 -6.74 12.51
N ARG A 91 4.64 -6.38 11.25
CA ARG A 91 5.64 -6.14 10.20
C ARG A 91 5.09 -5.25 9.08
N LYS A 92 5.95 -4.85 8.13
CA LYS A 92 5.57 -4.14 6.91
C LYS A 92 4.45 -4.85 6.15
N TRP A 93 3.60 -4.07 5.49
CA TRP A 93 2.46 -4.59 4.75
C TRP A 93 2.26 -3.78 3.44
N ASN A 94 2.23 -4.44 2.29
CA ASN A 94 2.16 -3.84 0.96
C ASN A 94 0.75 -4.00 0.37
N VAL A 95 0.25 -2.97 -0.30
CA VAL A 95 -1.07 -2.98 -0.95
C VAL A 95 -1.03 -2.49 -2.38
N CYS A 96 -1.85 -3.06 -3.25
CA CYS A 96 -2.04 -2.58 -4.62
C CYS A 96 -3.48 -2.73 -5.11
N VAL A 97 -3.88 -1.86 -6.03
CA VAL A 97 -5.19 -1.90 -6.72
C VAL A 97 -4.95 -2.09 -8.21
N ILE A 98 -5.56 -3.11 -8.80
CA ILE A 98 -5.30 -3.50 -10.18
C ILE A 98 -6.32 -2.78 -11.07
N GLY A 99 -5.82 -2.16 -12.14
CA GLY A 99 -6.65 -1.54 -13.18
C GLY A 99 -6.23 -1.91 -14.59
N THR A 100 -5.31 -2.87 -14.74
CA THR A 100 -4.72 -3.25 -16.03
C THR A 100 -4.87 -4.73 -16.32
N HIS A 101 -4.95 -5.07 -17.60
CA HIS A 101 -4.79 -6.46 -18.05
C HIS A 101 -3.35 -6.96 -17.89
N ASP A 102 -2.37 -6.06 -18.00
CA ASP A 102 -0.93 -6.33 -17.87
C ASP A 102 -0.50 -6.70 -16.45
N LEU A 103 -1.30 -6.33 -15.43
CA LEU A 103 -0.99 -6.51 -14.02
C LEU A 103 0.30 -5.78 -13.60
N PHE A 104 0.52 -4.56 -14.10
CA PHE A 104 1.67 -3.70 -13.76
C PHE A 104 1.84 -3.48 -12.25
N GLU A 105 0.77 -3.63 -11.49
CA GLU A 105 0.72 -3.41 -10.04
C GLU A 105 1.27 -4.61 -9.24
N HIS A 106 1.60 -5.71 -9.92
CA HIS A 106 2.15 -6.95 -9.38
C HIS A 106 1.32 -7.53 -8.20
N PRO A 107 0.05 -7.91 -8.43
CA PRO A 107 -0.84 -8.42 -7.38
C PRO A 107 -0.25 -9.58 -6.58
N HIS A 108 0.46 -10.48 -7.26
CA HIS A 108 1.00 -11.72 -6.69
C HIS A 108 2.00 -11.49 -5.55
N ILE A 109 2.60 -10.30 -5.38
CA ILE A 109 3.59 -10.02 -4.32
C ILE A 109 3.17 -8.94 -3.29
N ASN A 110 1.89 -8.56 -3.28
CA ASN A 110 1.36 -7.64 -2.28
C ASN A 110 0.65 -8.39 -1.14
N ASP A 111 0.71 -7.84 0.08
CA ASP A 111 0.02 -8.43 1.23
C ASP A 111 -1.51 -8.32 1.06
N LEU A 112 -2.00 -7.30 0.35
CA LEU A 112 -3.37 -7.24 -0.16
C LEU A 112 -3.38 -6.71 -1.59
N ALA A 113 -4.04 -7.42 -2.48
CA ALA A 113 -4.28 -6.99 -3.85
C ALA A 113 -5.78 -7.01 -4.17
N TYR A 114 -6.25 -5.91 -4.74
CA TYR A 114 -7.63 -5.75 -5.21
C TYR A 114 -7.70 -6.07 -6.70
N MET A 115 -8.24 -7.24 -7.03
CA MET A 115 -8.40 -7.70 -8.41
C MET A 115 -9.78 -7.30 -8.94
N PRO A 116 -9.90 -6.44 -9.97
CA PRO A 116 -11.19 -5.96 -10.46
C PRO A 116 -12.03 -7.14 -10.95
N ALA A 117 -13.28 -7.22 -10.48
CA ALA A 117 -14.19 -8.32 -10.78
C ALA A 117 -15.64 -7.88 -10.67
N GLU A 118 -16.47 -8.37 -11.58
CA GLU A 118 -17.93 -8.25 -11.48
C GLU A 118 -18.51 -9.42 -10.68
N LYS A 119 -19.45 -9.13 -9.78
CA LYS A 119 -20.26 -10.13 -9.07
C LYS A 119 -21.71 -9.70 -9.05
N ASP A 120 -22.60 -10.57 -9.54
CA ASP A 120 -24.04 -10.33 -9.58
C ASP A 120 -24.42 -8.98 -10.22
N GLY A 121 -23.74 -8.60 -11.31
CA GLY A 121 -23.97 -7.34 -12.03
C GLY A 121 -23.38 -6.09 -11.36
N LYS A 122 -22.55 -6.23 -10.33
CA LYS A 122 -21.91 -5.12 -9.62
C LYS A 122 -20.40 -5.18 -9.76
N PHE A 123 -19.81 -4.01 -10.02
CA PHE A 123 -18.36 -3.85 -10.01
C PHE A 123 -17.79 -3.90 -8.59
N GLY A 124 -16.64 -4.54 -8.44
CA GLY A 124 -15.91 -4.63 -7.18
C GLY A 124 -14.56 -5.31 -7.35
N PHE A 125 -14.08 -5.91 -6.27
CA PHE A 125 -12.76 -6.51 -6.22
C PHE A 125 -12.79 -7.88 -5.55
N ASN A 126 -12.26 -8.89 -6.23
CA ASN A 126 -11.78 -10.10 -5.58
C ASN A 126 -10.49 -9.78 -4.82
N LEU A 127 -10.27 -10.46 -3.69
CA LEU A 127 -9.14 -10.16 -2.81
C LEU A 127 -8.10 -11.28 -2.83
N LEU A 128 -6.84 -10.90 -3.08
CA LEU A 128 -5.68 -11.75 -2.84
C LEU A 128 -4.92 -11.25 -1.62
N VAL A 129 -4.38 -12.17 -0.81
CA VAL A 129 -3.73 -11.84 0.45
C VAL A 129 -2.39 -12.57 0.67
N GLY A 130 -1.50 -11.90 1.39
CA GLY A 130 -0.27 -12.47 1.96
C GLY A 130 0.92 -12.56 1.02
N GLY A 131 0.85 -12.02 -0.19
CA GLY A 131 1.98 -11.99 -1.12
C GLY A 131 3.20 -11.29 -0.50
N PHE A 132 4.35 -11.94 -0.53
CA PHE A 132 5.55 -11.37 0.07
C PHE A 132 6.88 -11.93 -0.41
N ILE A 133 7.93 -11.12 -0.27
CA ILE A 133 9.32 -11.51 -0.46
C ILE A 133 10.12 -11.18 0.80
N SER A 134 10.93 -12.13 1.26
CA SER A 134 11.91 -11.98 2.34
C SER A 134 13.14 -12.88 2.07
N PRO A 135 14.28 -12.63 2.73
CA PRO A 135 15.45 -13.50 2.59
C PRO A 135 15.21 -14.97 2.97
N LYS A 136 14.25 -15.25 3.87
CA LYS A 136 13.97 -16.60 4.37
C LYS A 136 12.94 -17.35 3.54
N ARG A 137 11.91 -16.64 3.07
CA ARG A 137 10.75 -17.19 2.36
C ARG A 137 10.17 -16.12 1.44
N TRP A 138 9.67 -16.56 0.30
CA TRP A 138 8.75 -15.82 -0.54
C TRP A 138 7.48 -16.64 -0.72
N GLY A 139 6.38 -15.98 -1.09
CA GLY A 139 5.11 -16.62 -1.38
C GLY A 139 4.23 -15.67 -2.16
N GLU A 140 3.53 -16.21 -3.15
CA GLU A 140 2.54 -15.44 -3.90
C GLU A 140 1.28 -15.23 -3.06
N ALA A 141 0.56 -14.15 -3.35
CA ALA A 141 -0.72 -13.86 -2.74
C ALA A 141 -1.75 -14.95 -3.09
N LEU A 142 -2.52 -15.38 -2.10
CA LEU A 142 -3.54 -16.42 -2.26
C LEU A 142 -4.93 -15.78 -2.26
N PRO A 143 -5.92 -16.39 -2.95
CA PRO A 143 -7.30 -15.94 -2.84
C PRO A 143 -7.78 -15.98 -1.39
N LEU A 144 -8.37 -14.89 -0.92
CA LEU A 144 -9.07 -14.85 0.37
C LEU A 144 -10.45 -15.53 0.29
N ASP A 145 -10.89 -15.92 -0.91
CA ASP A 145 -12.27 -16.32 -1.21
C ASP A 145 -13.30 -15.25 -0.82
N ALA A 146 -12.95 -14.00 -1.14
CA ALA A 146 -13.74 -12.81 -0.81
C ALA A 146 -13.84 -11.88 -2.02
N TRP A 147 -15.01 -11.26 -2.15
CA TRP A 147 -15.30 -10.17 -3.07
C TRP A 147 -15.94 -9.02 -2.30
N VAL A 148 -15.59 -7.78 -2.63
CA VAL A 148 -16.18 -6.57 -2.05
C VAL A 148 -16.61 -5.59 -3.15
N PRO A 149 -17.71 -4.84 -2.97
CA PRO A 149 -18.03 -3.75 -3.89
C PRO A 149 -16.94 -2.67 -3.86
N GLY A 150 -16.84 -1.86 -4.93
CA GLY A 150 -15.79 -0.83 -5.04
C GLY A 150 -15.74 0.15 -3.87
N ASP A 151 -16.89 0.46 -3.27
CA ASP A 151 -17.01 1.38 -2.13
C ASP A 151 -16.45 0.80 -0.81
N ASP A 152 -16.31 -0.53 -0.72
CA ASP A 152 -15.84 -1.24 0.48
C ASP A 152 -14.31 -1.42 0.52
N ILE A 153 -13.57 -0.72 -0.33
CA ILE A 153 -12.10 -0.83 -0.38
C ILE A 153 -11.44 -0.50 0.97
N ILE A 154 -11.89 0.57 1.64
CA ILE A 154 -11.37 0.98 2.96
C ILE A 154 -11.90 0.09 4.08
N PRO A 155 -13.20 -0.21 4.18
CA PRO A 155 -13.73 -1.18 5.13
C PRO A 155 -12.94 -2.50 5.16
N VAL A 156 -12.64 -3.09 4.00
CA VAL A 156 -11.89 -4.35 3.98
C VAL A 156 -10.40 -4.19 4.27
N CYS A 157 -9.77 -3.10 3.79
CA CYS A 157 -8.39 -2.79 4.15
C CYS A 157 -8.22 -2.71 5.67
N LYS A 158 -9.11 -1.96 6.32
CA LYS A 158 -9.18 -1.82 7.77
C LYS A 158 -9.33 -3.18 8.45
N ALA A 159 -10.31 -3.99 8.03
CA ALA A 159 -10.57 -5.29 8.65
C ALA A 159 -9.36 -6.23 8.58
N VAL A 160 -8.67 -6.30 7.43
CA VAL A 160 -7.46 -7.11 7.26
C VAL A 160 -6.31 -6.58 8.12
N LEU A 161 -6.12 -5.27 8.18
CA LEU A 161 -5.07 -4.66 9.00
C LEU A 161 -5.32 -4.83 10.50
N GLU A 162 -6.57 -4.72 10.96
CA GLU A 162 -6.95 -4.95 12.35
C GLU A 162 -6.71 -6.41 12.74
N ALA A 163 -7.15 -7.37 11.93
CA ALA A 163 -6.87 -8.78 12.15
C ALA A 163 -5.36 -9.06 12.22
N TYR A 164 -4.58 -8.49 11.28
CA TYR A 164 -3.13 -8.65 11.28
C TYR A 164 -2.46 -7.99 12.49
N ARG A 165 -2.90 -6.79 12.88
CA ARG A 165 -2.39 -6.06 14.06
C ARG A 165 -2.61 -6.84 15.34
N ASP A 166 -3.81 -7.39 15.50
CA ASP A 166 -4.30 -7.99 16.73
C ASP A 166 -3.80 -9.43 16.92
N LEU A 167 -3.69 -10.19 15.82
CA LEU A 167 -3.40 -11.63 15.87
C LEU A 167 -2.00 -12.01 15.34
N GLY A 168 -1.36 -11.13 14.57
CA GLY A 168 -0.09 -11.45 13.92
C GLY A 168 1.07 -11.62 14.91
N THR A 169 1.94 -12.58 14.63
CA THR A 169 3.05 -12.92 15.54
C THR A 169 4.10 -11.80 15.63
N ARG A 170 4.64 -11.56 16.83
CA ARG A 170 5.62 -10.48 17.11
C ARG A 170 7.00 -10.98 17.57
N GLY A 171 7.24 -12.29 17.39
CA GLY A 171 8.51 -12.94 17.78
C GLY A 171 9.61 -12.76 16.73
N ASN A 172 10.03 -13.87 16.11
CA ASN A 172 11.09 -13.84 15.10
C ASN A 172 10.69 -12.96 13.90
N ARG A 173 11.40 -11.85 13.67
CA ARG A 173 11.15 -10.88 12.58
C ARG A 173 11.03 -11.51 11.20
N GLN A 174 11.70 -12.64 10.94
CA GLN A 174 11.61 -13.36 9.66
C GLN A 174 10.30 -14.15 9.47
N LYS A 175 9.48 -14.27 10.51
CA LYS A 175 8.20 -15.00 10.56
C LYS A 175 7.02 -14.14 11.01
N THR A 176 7.07 -12.82 10.78
CA THR A 176 6.07 -11.86 11.27
C THR A 176 5.24 -11.20 10.17
N ARG A 177 5.49 -11.52 8.89
CA ARG A 177 4.66 -11.06 7.76
C ARG A 177 3.30 -11.76 7.77
N MET A 178 2.27 -11.12 7.23
CA MET A 178 0.86 -11.57 7.34
C MET A 178 0.60 -13.01 6.88
N MET A 179 1.38 -13.54 5.94
CA MET A 179 1.26 -14.92 5.45
C MET A 179 1.66 -16.00 6.47
N TRP A 180 2.36 -15.65 7.55
CA TRP A 180 2.77 -16.58 8.61
C TRP A 180 1.70 -16.70 9.68
#